data_AF-A0AAN5I2G1-F1
#
_entry.id   AF-A0AAN5I2G1-F1
#
_cell.length_a   1.000
_cell.length_b   1.000
_cell.length_c   1.000
_cell.angle_alpha   90.00
_cell.angle_beta   90.00
_cell.angle_gamma   90.00
#
_symmetry.space_group_name_H-M   'P 1'
#
loop_
_entity.id
_entity.type
_entity.pdbx_description
1 polymer ?
#
loop_
_entity_poly.entity_id
_entity_poly.type
_entity_poly.pdbx_seq_one_letter_code
_entity_poly.pdbx_strand_id
1 'polypeptide(L)'
;MTIVLIIVIFCAVNIFRALRNNVKSKKTIALQRQLFYTLLIQFSVPFILMYSPVLLVITPTLFHFSYDLPYRLMPSFFVPFPFLDALVILIGVRDYR
;
A
#
# COMPACT_ATOMS: atom_id res chain seq x y z
N MET A 1 12.52 9.06 2.55
CA MET A 1 11.15 8.56 2.79
C MET A 1 10.09 9.66 2.63
N THR A 2 10.24 10.81 3.26
CA THR A 2 9.29 11.93 3.17
C THR A 2 9.06 12.47 1.75
N ILE A 3 10.13 12.69 0.96
CA ILE A 3 10.02 13.18 -0.43
C ILE A 3 9.20 12.20 -1.30
N VAL A 4 9.45 10.89 -1.16
CA VAL A 4 8.76 9.86 -1.93
C VAL A 4 7.26 9.84 -1.59
N LEU A 5 6.91 9.95 -0.31
CA LEU A 5 5.50 10.02 0.12
C LEU A 5 4.79 11.25 -0.44
N ILE A 6 5.47 12.42 -0.47
CA ILE A 6 4.91 13.64 -1.05
C ILE A 6 4.62 13.44 -2.55
N ILE A 7 5.56 12.84 -3.29
CA ILE A 7 5.40 12.56 -4.72
C ILE A 7 4.25 11.57 -4.95
N VAL A 8 4.16 10.51 -4.15
CA VAL A 8 3.08 9.51 -4.24
C VAL A 8 1.72 10.15 -3.98
N ILE A 9 1.60 10.97 -2.93
CA ILE A 9 0.35 11.69 -2.60
C ILE A 9 0.00 12.66 -3.73
N PHE A 10 0.96 13.42 -4.24
CA PHE A 10 0.75 14.33 -5.36
C PHE A 10 0.24 13.59 -6.60
N CYS A 11 0.87 12.47 -6.95
CA CYS A 11 0.47 11.63 -8.08
C CYS A 11 -0.95 11.07 -7.88
N ALA A 12 -1.25 10.52 -6.69
CA ALA A 12 -2.55 9.97 -6.36
C ALA A 12 -3.68 11.01 -6.47
N VAL A 13 -3.45 12.24 -5.98
CA VAL A 13 -4.42 13.34 -6.10
C VAL A 13 -4.63 13.72 -7.56
N ASN A 14 -3.57 13.79 -8.36
CA ASN A 14 -3.69 14.11 -9.78
C ASN A 14 -4.45 13.02 -10.56
N ILE A 15 -4.19 11.74 -10.28
CA ILE A 15 -4.93 10.62 -10.87
C ILE A 15 -6.41 10.71 -10.49
N PHE A 16 -6.72 10.96 -9.22
CA PHE A 16 -8.10 11.10 -8.76
C PHE A 16 -8.83 12.26 -9.46
N ARG A 17 -8.18 13.42 -9.60
CA ARG A 17 -8.72 14.57 -10.34
C ARG A 17 -8.91 14.26 -11.82
N ALA A 18 -7.93 13.64 -12.46
CA ALA A 18 -8.02 13.23 -13.85
C ALA A 18 -9.20 12.28 -14.06
N LEU A 19 -9.36 11.29 -13.19
CA LEU A 19 -10.44 10.31 -13.28
C LEU A 19 -11.84 10.94 -13.14
N ARG A 20 -11.96 12.00 -12.33
CA ARG A 20 -13.21 12.76 -12.14
C ARG A 20 -13.55 13.66 -13.33
N ASN A 21 -12.54 14.27 -13.96
CA ASN A 21 -12.72 15.32 -14.97
C ASN A 21 -12.60 14.82 -16.42
N ASN A 22 -12.27 13.55 -16.64
CA ASN A 22 -12.05 13.01 -17.99
C ASN A 22 -13.36 12.64 -18.71
N VAL A 23 -13.48 13.00 -19.99
CA VAL A 23 -14.58 12.62 -20.91
C VAL A 23 -14.29 11.27 -21.59
N LYS A 24 -13.68 10.32 -20.87
CA LYS A 24 -13.41 8.98 -21.42
C LYS A 24 -14.68 8.12 -21.39
N SER A 25 -14.69 7.04 -22.18
CA SER A 25 -15.76 6.05 -22.14
C SER A 25 -15.98 5.52 -20.71
N LYS A 26 -17.25 5.28 -20.36
CA LYS A 26 -17.65 4.75 -19.04
C LYS A 26 -16.87 3.48 -18.67
N LYS A 27 -16.57 2.62 -19.65
CA LYS A 27 -15.78 1.39 -19.45
C LYS A 27 -14.33 1.70 -19.03
N THR A 28 -13.68 2.65 -19.72
CA THR A 28 -12.30 3.05 -19.42
C THR A 28 -12.17 3.69 -18.04
N ILE A 29 -13.11 4.56 -17.67
CA ILE A 29 -13.12 5.20 -16.34
C ILE A 29 -13.32 4.15 -15.24
N ALA A 30 -14.22 3.19 -15.44
CA ALA A 30 -14.45 2.11 -14.48
C ALA A 30 -13.17 1.28 -14.26
N LEU A 31 -12.46 0.91 -15.34
CA LEU A 31 -11.20 0.16 -15.26
C LEU A 31 -10.10 0.97 -14.57
N GLN A 32 -9.90 2.23 -14.96
CA GLN A 32 -8.88 3.10 -14.35
C GLN A 32 -9.17 3.32 -12.85
N ARG A 33 -10.44 3.48 -12.47
CA ARG A 33 -10.85 3.57 -11.06
C ARG A 33 -10.47 2.31 -10.29
N GLN A 34 -10.76 1.16 -10.89
CA GLN A 34 -10.50 -0.14 -10.30
C GLN A 34 -8.99 -0.38 -10.09
N LEU A 35 -8.17 -0.10 -11.11
CA LEU A 35 -6.71 -0.16 -11.01
C LEU A 35 -6.17 0.79 -9.94
N PHE A 36 -6.69 2.02 -9.87
CA PHE A 36 -6.26 3.00 -8.86
C PHE A 36 -6.59 2.54 -7.43
N TYR A 37 -7.81 2.05 -7.17
CA TYR A 37 -8.14 1.52 -5.85
C TYR A 37 -7.32 0.29 -5.50
N THR A 38 -7.09 -0.59 -6.47
CA THR A 38 -6.24 -1.78 -6.28
C THR A 38 -4.82 -1.37 -5.89
N LEU A 39 -4.25 -0.36 -6.55
CA LEU A 39 -2.94 0.21 -6.24
C LEU A 39 -2.88 0.81 -4.82
N LEU A 40 -3.94 1.51 -4.39
CA LEU A 40 -4.00 2.05 -3.02
C LEU A 40 -4.02 0.93 -1.97
N ILE A 41 -4.72 -0.17 -2.23
CA ILE A 41 -4.74 -1.32 -1.33
C ILE A 41 -3.37 -1.99 -1.30
N GLN A 42 -2.76 -2.24 -2.47
CA GLN A 42 -1.42 -2.81 -2.58
C GLN A 42 -0.36 -1.99 -1.88
N PHE A 43 -0.45 -0.65 -1.90
CA PHE A 43 0.45 0.21 -1.15
C PHE A 43 0.22 0.11 0.37
N SER A 44 -1.04 -0.02 0.78
CA SER A 44 -1.42 -0.05 2.20
C SER A 44 -1.05 -1.36 2.89
N VAL A 45 -1.12 -2.50 2.19
CA VAL A 45 -0.80 -3.83 2.73
C VAL A 45 0.63 -3.92 3.29
N PRO A 46 1.72 -3.62 2.55
CA PRO A 46 3.07 -3.63 3.08
C PRO A 46 3.28 -2.52 4.10
N PHE A 47 2.60 -1.37 3.98
CA PHE A 47 2.66 -0.32 5.00
C PHE A 47 2.25 -0.85 6.39
N ILE A 48 1.18 -1.64 6.44
CA ILE A 48 0.66 -2.23 7.68
C ILE A 48 1.49 -3.46 8.09
N LEU A 49 1.75 -4.40 7.18
CA LEU A 49 2.35 -5.69 7.52
C LEU A 49 3.87 -5.65 7.62
N MET A 50 4.54 -4.73 6.95
CA MET A 50 6.01 -4.66 6.92
C MET A 50 6.54 -3.39 7.57
N TYR A 51 6.11 -2.22 7.13
CA TYR A 51 6.68 -0.96 7.61
C TYR A 51 6.28 -0.64 9.06
N SER A 52 5.02 -0.83 9.44
CA SER A 52 4.55 -0.59 10.81
C SER A 52 5.28 -1.42 11.87
N PRO A 53 5.38 -2.77 11.78
CA PRO A 53 6.10 -3.56 12.78
C PRO A 53 7.60 -3.22 12.82
N VAL A 54 8.21 -2.87 11.69
CA VAL A 54 9.60 -2.40 11.64
C VAL A 54 9.80 -1.10 12.39
N LEU A 55 8.92 -0.11 12.17
CA LEU A 55 8.99 1.15 12.91
C LEU A 55 8.78 0.94 14.40
N LEU A 56 7.85 0.07 14.81
CA LEU A 56 7.61 -0.24 16.22
C LEU A 56 8.83 -0.87 16.91
N VAL A 57 9.62 -1.68 16.21
CA VAL A 57 10.84 -2.30 16.78
C VAL A 57 12.04 -1.36 16.72
N ILE A 58 12.20 -0.59 15.64
CA ILE A 58 13.37 0.28 15.44
C ILE A 58 13.25 1.60 16.22
N THR A 59 12.08 2.21 16.31
CA THR A 59 11.93 3.51 16.98
C THR A 59 12.40 3.47 18.44
N PRO A 60 12.00 2.49 19.28
CA PRO A 60 12.43 2.44 20.67
C PRO A 60 13.94 2.17 20.83
N THR A 61 14.52 1.35 19.94
CA THR A 61 15.97 1.06 19.98
C THR A 61 16.80 2.29 19.63
N LEU A 62 16.34 3.14 18.72
CA LEU A 62 16.99 4.42 18.38
C LEU A 62 16.98 5.43 19.53
N PHE A 63 15.96 5.39 20.39
CA PHE A 63 15.84 6.28 21.56
C PHE A 63 16.38 5.66 22.86
N HIS A 64 17.07 4.51 22.77
CA HIS A 64 17.58 3.76 23.92
C HIS A 64 16.51 3.35 24.94
N PHE A 65 15.24 3.26 24.52
CA PHE A 65 14.19 2.71 25.38
C PHE A 65 14.31 1.19 25.45
N SER A 66 14.44 0.67 26.66
CA SER A 66 14.53 -0.76 26.93
C SER A 66 13.13 -1.39 26.95
N TYR A 67 12.52 -1.56 25.77
CA TYR A 67 11.30 -2.36 25.62
C TYR A 67 11.68 -3.74 25.08
N ASP A 68 11.23 -4.80 25.78
CA ASP A 68 11.37 -6.18 25.30
C ASP A 68 10.30 -6.46 24.23
N LEU A 69 10.50 -5.87 23.04
CA LEU A 69 9.62 -6.05 21.90
C LEU A 69 9.88 -7.43 21.26
N PRO A 70 8.84 -8.19 20.91
CA PRO A 70 8.97 -9.53 20.37
C PRO A 70 9.40 -9.50 18.88
N TYR A 71 10.65 -9.09 18.61
CA TYR A 71 11.25 -9.04 17.27
C TYR A 71 11.19 -10.39 16.54
N ARG A 72 11.15 -11.49 17.30
CA ARG A 72 10.98 -12.87 16.80
C ARG A 72 9.67 -13.09 16.03
N LEU A 73 8.66 -12.25 16.25
CA LEU A 73 7.37 -12.32 15.54
C LEU A 73 7.38 -11.56 14.21
N MET A 74 8.38 -10.71 13.92
CA MET A 74 8.44 -9.93 12.67
C MET A 74 8.36 -10.79 11.40
N PRO A 75 9.06 -11.94 11.29
CA PRO A 75 8.99 -12.76 10.08
C PRO A 75 7.56 -13.25 9.78
N SER A 76 6.76 -13.52 10.82
CA SER A 76 5.36 -13.95 10.67
C SER A 76 4.49 -12.88 9.98
N PHE A 77 4.83 -11.60 10.10
CA PHE A 77 4.14 -10.51 9.40
C PHE A 77 4.63 -10.35 7.95
N PHE A 78 5.87 -10.73 7.63
CA PHE A 78 6.46 -10.53 6.30
C PHE A 78 6.16 -11.70 5.36
N VAL A 79 6.15 -12.94 5.87
CA VAL A 79 5.89 -14.15 5.10
C VAL A 79 4.59 -14.09 4.28
N PRO A 80 3.43 -13.62 4.80
CA PRO A 80 2.20 -13.59 4.02
C PRO A 80 2.16 -12.46 2.98
N PHE A 81 3.06 -11.49 3.02
CA PHE A 81 2.98 -10.30 2.17
C PHE A 81 2.95 -10.62 0.66
N PRO A 82 3.87 -11.44 0.08
CA PRO A 82 3.85 -11.72 -1.35
C PRO A 82 2.55 -12.40 -1.81
N PHE A 83 1.99 -13.27 -0.96
CA PHE A 83 0.72 -13.92 -1.23
C PHE A 83 -0.45 -12.92 -1.21
N LEU A 84 -0.50 -12.04 -0.19
CA LEU A 84 -1.54 -11.02 -0.07
C LEU A 84 -1.46 -9.99 -1.20
N ASP A 85 -0.27 -9.60 -1.61
CA ASP A 85 -0.07 -8.66 -2.73
C ASP A 85 -0.63 -9.23 -4.05
N ALA A 86 -0.30 -10.49 -4.35
CA ALA A 86 -0.85 -11.21 -5.50
C ALA A 86 -2.38 -11.37 -5.41
N LEU A 87 -2.90 -11.65 -4.22
CA LEU A 87 -4.35 -11.79 -3.98
C LEU A 87 -5.09 -10.47 -4.21
N VAL A 88 -4.54 -9.34 -3.75
CA VAL A 88 -5.12 -8.01 -3.96
C VAL A 88 -5.18 -7.66 -5.44
N ILE A 89 -4.16 -8.01 -6.23
CA ILE A 89 -4.19 -7.84 -7.70
C ILE A 89 -5.34 -8.67 -8.31
N LEU A 90 -5.40 -9.96 -7.95
CA LEU A 90 -6.35 -10.92 -8.53
C LEU A 90 -7.81 -10.55 -8.24
N ILE A 91 -8.10 -10.12 -7.02
CA ILE A 91 -9.45 -9.68 -6.62
C ILE A 91 -9.73 -8.27 -7.16
N GLY A 92 -8.71 -7.41 -7.12
CA GLY A 92 -8.81 -5.99 -7.42
C GLY A 92 -9.06 -5.70 -8.89
N VAL A 93 -8.63 -6.55 -9.83
CA VAL A 93 -8.78 -6.31 -11.27
C VAL A 93 -9.73 -7.33 -11.92
N ARG A 94 -10.90 -6.86 -12.35
CA ARG A 94 -12.01 -7.69 -12.85
C ARG A 94 -11.71 -8.37 -14.18
N ASP A 95 -10.93 -7.72 -15.05
CA ASP A 95 -10.60 -8.24 -16.39
C ASP A 95 -9.62 -9.43 -16.36
N TYR A 96 -9.08 -9.82 -15.19
CA TYR A 96 -8.33 -11.08 -15.03
C TYR A 96 -9.23 -12.31 -14.82
N ARG A 97 -10.53 -12.13 -14.60
CA ARG A 97 -11.52 -13.20 -14.41
C ARG A 97 -12.47 -13.33 -15.60
#